data_AF-A0A9W8ASQ2-F1
#
_entry.id   AF-A0A9W8ASQ2-F1
#
_cell.length_a   1.000
_cell.length_b   1.000
_cell.length_c   1.000
_cell.angle_alpha   90.00
_cell.angle_beta   90.00
_cell.angle_gamma   90.00
#
_symmetry.space_group_name_H-M   'P 1'
#
loop_
_entity.id
_entity.type
_entity.pdbx_description
1 polymer ?
#
loop_
_entity_poly.entity_id
_entity_poly.type
_entity_poly.pdbx_seq_one_letter_code
_entity_poly.pdbx_strand_id
1 'polypeptide(L)'
;MGLIVGYNLFTSIKYIRSSRTPIQRLCLAMNVYMMVVSFIIILRDIGYYNCSVFTVAFFAIYLGTITFLGFILIIKVYYASNYRKILLFGLLALQSAVVAIHIWAMTQAEHYAESDTKLCQFIQEKNSFAVAMASDLVFNSLVTFLFLHQIYRASLRVRSSLYTILIRDGMVFWILTAIFPIVIAIVSFLEHGYNLLPVLFVLYIVSGSTAITWQIFRNARKNRQPALSKP
;
A
#
# COMPACT_ATOMS: atom_id res chain seq x y z
N MET A 1 4.91 -12.38 -8.45
CA MET A 1 3.76 -11.67 -7.86
C MET A 1 2.67 -12.62 -7.35
N GLY A 2 2.08 -13.46 -8.23
CA GLY A 2 0.93 -14.32 -7.88
C GLY A 2 1.10 -15.23 -6.65
N LEU A 3 2.25 -15.90 -6.49
CA LEU A 3 2.51 -16.76 -5.33
C LEU A 3 2.50 -15.99 -3.99
N ILE A 4 3.11 -14.80 -3.96
CA ILE A 4 3.18 -13.99 -2.74
C ILE A 4 1.80 -13.44 -2.39
N VAL A 5 1.06 -12.94 -3.39
CA VAL A 5 -0.32 -12.46 -3.20
C VAL A 5 -1.23 -13.60 -2.74
N GLY A 6 -1.09 -14.80 -3.31
CA GLY A 6 -1.81 -16.00 -2.88
C GLY A 6 -1.52 -16.39 -1.44
N TYR A 7 -0.24 -16.36 -1.03
CA TYR A 7 0.15 -16.59 0.36
C TYR A 7 -0.44 -15.52 1.31
N ASN A 8 -0.40 -14.24 0.92
CA ASN A 8 -0.96 -13.15 1.71
C ASN A 8 -2.49 -13.26 1.85
N LEU A 9 -3.17 -13.66 0.78
CA LEU A 9 -4.60 -13.93 0.75
C LEU A 9 -4.97 -15.09 1.68
N PHE A 10 -4.29 -16.23 1.55
CA PHE A 10 -4.50 -17.40 2.41
C PHE A 10 -4.33 -17.03 3.89
N THR A 11 -3.24 -16.32 4.20
CA THR A 11 -2.93 -15.83 5.54
C THR A 11 -4.05 -14.92 6.05
N SER A 12 -4.50 -13.96 5.25
CA SER A 12 -5.59 -13.03 5.61
C SER A 12 -6.91 -13.75 5.89
N ILE A 13 -7.29 -14.73 5.07
CA ILE A 13 -8.49 -15.56 5.27
C ILE A 13 -8.39 -16.36 6.58
N LYS A 14 -7.22 -16.93 6.88
CA LYS A 14 -7.02 -17.66 8.13
C LYS A 14 -7.23 -16.77 9.36
N TYR A 15 -6.75 -15.53 9.32
CA TYR A 15 -6.81 -14.62 10.46
C TYR A 15 -8.16 -13.90 10.62
N ILE A 16 -8.88 -13.60 9.52
CA ILE A 16 -10.19 -12.95 9.62
C ILE A 16 -11.24 -13.83 10.30
N ARG A 17 -11.09 -15.16 10.21
CA ARG A 17 -11.95 -16.11 10.92
C ARG A 17 -11.80 -16.01 12.44
N SER A 18 -10.64 -15.58 12.92
CA SER A 18 -10.31 -15.49 14.36
C SER A 18 -10.57 -14.11 14.97
N SER A 19 -10.59 -13.05 14.16
CA SER A 19 -10.82 -11.67 14.62
C SER A 19 -11.37 -10.85 13.46
N ARG A 20 -12.42 -10.06 13.71
CA ARG A 20 -13.17 -9.32 12.67
C ARG A 20 -12.94 -7.81 12.72
N THR A 21 -11.71 -7.37 13.02
CA THR A 21 -11.41 -5.93 13.05
C THR A 21 -11.54 -5.32 11.65
N PRO A 22 -11.96 -4.04 11.51
CA PRO A 22 -12.09 -3.38 10.21
C PRO A 22 -10.80 -3.37 9.40
N ILE A 23 -9.64 -3.25 10.07
CA ILE A 23 -8.32 -3.31 9.42
C ILE A 23 -8.14 -4.65 8.71
N GLN A 24 -8.44 -5.77 9.37
CA GLN A 24 -8.32 -7.11 8.77
C GLN A 24 -9.24 -7.30 7.56
N ARG A 25 -10.46 -6.74 7.59
CA ARG A 25 -11.38 -6.77 6.45
C ARG A 25 -10.81 -6.01 5.25
N LEU A 26 -10.23 -4.83 5.48
CA LEU A 26 -9.60 -4.05 4.42
C LEU A 26 -8.35 -4.72 3.85
N CYS A 27 -7.56 -5.36 4.70
CA CYS A 27 -6.38 -6.10 4.25
C CYS A 27 -6.77 -7.32 3.42
N LEU A 28 -7.84 -8.02 3.81
CA LEU A 28 -8.40 -9.08 2.98
C LEU A 28 -8.92 -8.54 1.64
N ALA A 29 -9.67 -7.43 1.66
CA ALA A 29 -10.18 -6.80 0.44
C ALA A 29 -9.04 -6.38 -0.50
N MET A 30 -7.97 -5.78 0.05
CA MET A 30 -6.75 -5.43 -0.69
C MET A 30 -6.10 -6.65 -1.32
N ASN A 31 -5.93 -7.75 -0.57
CA ASN A 31 -5.31 -8.97 -1.09
C ASN A 31 -6.19 -9.68 -2.13
N VAL A 32 -7.52 -9.69 -1.96
CA VAL A 32 -8.47 -10.20 -2.97
C VAL A 32 -8.39 -9.36 -4.24
N TYR A 33 -8.42 -8.04 -4.11
CA TYR A 33 -8.29 -7.11 -5.22
C TYR A 33 -6.98 -7.35 -5.98
N MET A 34 -5.84 -7.39 -5.28
CA MET A 34 -4.55 -7.69 -5.89
C MET A 34 -4.55 -9.04 -6.61
N MET A 35 -5.15 -10.08 -6.03
CA MET A 35 -5.21 -11.41 -6.64
C MET A 35 -6.00 -11.38 -7.95
N VAL A 36 -7.18 -10.75 -7.96
CA VAL A 36 -8.04 -10.64 -9.15
C VAL A 36 -7.31 -9.91 -10.26
N VAL A 37 -6.71 -8.76 -9.97
CA VAL A 37 -6.04 -7.99 -11.02
C VAL A 37 -4.71 -8.62 -11.44
N SER A 38 -3.98 -9.28 -10.53
CA SER A 38 -2.81 -10.11 -10.89
C SER A 38 -3.19 -11.21 -11.88
N PHE A 39 -4.35 -11.85 -11.67
CA PHE A 39 -4.84 -12.90 -12.55
C PHE A 39 -5.19 -12.35 -13.94
N ILE A 40 -5.77 -11.15 -14.01
CA ILE A 40 -6.02 -10.45 -15.29
C ILE A 40 -4.71 -10.21 -16.06
N ILE A 41 -3.64 -9.77 -15.38
CA ILE A 41 -2.33 -9.57 -16.02
C ILE A 41 -1.76 -10.89 -16.56
N ILE A 42 -1.84 -11.98 -15.78
CA ILE A 42 -1.35 -13.31 -16.23
C ILE A 42 -2.18 -13.83 -17.41
N LEU A 43 -3.51 -13.71 -17.36
CA LEU A 43 -4.39 -14.10 -18.47
C LEU A 43 -4.11 -13.30 -19.74
N ARG A 44 -3.69 -12.04 -19.58
CA ARG A 44 -3.31 -11.21 -20.72
C ARG A 44 -2.12 -11.79 -21.46
N ASP A 45 -1.10 -12.22 -20.73
CA ASP A 45 0.12 -12.77 -21.34
C ASP A 45 -0.17 -14.07 -22.09
N ILE A 46 -1.23 -14.81 -21.70
CA ILE A 46 -1.70 -16.01 -22.39
C ILE A 46 -2.57 -15.66 -23.62
N GLY A 47 -3.39 -14.62 -23.53
CA GLY A 47 -4.38 -14.27 -24.56
C GLY A 47 -3.94 -13.23 -25.61
N TYR A 48 -2.70 -12.75 -25.58
CA TYR A 48 -2.15 -11.73 -26.50
C TYR A 48 -2.99 -10.44 -26.61
N TYR A 49 -3.60 -9.98 -25.50
CA TYR A 49 -4.40 -8.76 -25.52
C TYR A 49 -3.56 -7.49 -25.74
N ASN A 50 -4.18 -6.46 -26.33
CA ASN A 50 -3.60 -5.16 -26.65
C ASN A 50 -2.92 -4.49 -25.44
N CYS A 51 -1.86 -3.72 -25.69
CA CYS A 51 -1.10 -3.02 -24.64
C CYS A 51 -1.93 -2.05 -23.80
N SER A 52 -2.99 -1.47 -24.35
CA SER A 52 -3.93 -0.65 -23.59
C SER A 52 -4.54 -1.41 -22.40
N VAL A 53 -4.91 -2.68 -22.58
CA VAL A 53 -5.48 -3.52 -21.51
C VAL A 53 -4.45 -3.77 -20.40
N PHE A 54 -3.19 -3.99 -20.77
CA PHE A 54 -2.10 -4.16 -19.82
C PHE A 54 -1.88 -2.89 -18.99
N THR A 55 -1.78 -1.73 -19.65
CA THR A 55 -1.57 -0.44 -18.97
C THR A 55 -2.71 -0.12 -18.01
N VAL A 56 -3.96 -0.34 -18.43
CA VAL A 56 -5.14 -0.14 -17.57
C VAL A 56 -5.13 -1.08 -16.37
N ALA A 57 -4.85 -2.38 -16.59
CA ALA A 57 -4.78 -3.35 -15.50
C ALA A 57 -3.66 -3.00 -14.51
N PHE A 58 -2.49 -2.62 -15.01
CA PHE A 58 -1.34 -2.24 -14.21
C PHE A 58 -1.62 -0.99 -13.35
N PHE A 59 -2.18 0.06 -13.97
CA PHE A 59 -2.60 1.27 -13.28
C PHE A 59 -3.71 1.03 -12.27
N ALA A 60 -4.66 0.13 -12.57
CA ALA A 60 -5.66 -0.29 -11.60
C ALA A 60 -5.00 -0.90 -10.36
N ILE A 61 -4.06 -1.86 -10.51
CA ILE A 61 -3.34 -2.44 -9.36
C ILE A 61 -2.68 -1.34 -8.53
N TYR A 62 -1.96 -0.45 -9.18
CA TYR A 62 -1.23 0.61 -8.49
C TYR A 62 -2.17 1.56 -7.74
N LEU A 63 -3.22 2.08 -8.38
CA LEU A 63 -4.24 2.93 -7.74
C LEU A 63 -4.94 2.23 -6.57
N GLY A 64 -5.36 0.98 -6.78
CA GLY A 64 -6.02 0.20 -5.74
C GLY A 64 -5.08 0.00 -4.54
N THR A 65 -3.81 -0.27 -4.80
CA THR A 65 -2.79 -0.41 -3.75
C THR A 65 -2.64 0.87 -2.93
N ILE A 66 -2.42 2.02 -3.58
CA ILE A 66 -2.31 3.32 -2.90
C ILE A 66 -3.58 3.60 -2.08
N THR A 67 -4.75 3.33 -2.66
CA THR A 67 -6.04 3.56 -2.02
C THR A 67 -6.20 2.71 -0.76
N PHE A 68 -5.91 1.41 -0.83
CA PHE A 68 -5.99 0.52 0.32
C PHE A 68 -4.93 0.83 1.39
N LEU A 69 -3.69 1.12 0.98
CA LEU A 69 -2.62 1.52 1.91
C LEU A 69 -3.01 2.81 2.65
N GLY A 70 -3.53 3.80 1.92
CA GLY A 70 -4.03 5.05 2.47
C GLY A 70 -5.16 4.82 3.48
N PHE A 71 -6.19 4.05 3.12
CA PHE A 71 -7.28 3.75 4.07
C PHE A 71 -6.82 2.99 5.31
N ILE A 72 -5.89 2.04 5.18
CA ILE A 72 -5.32 1.33 6.33
C ILE A 72 -4.59 2.29 7.27
N LEU A 73 -3.80 3.21 6.73
CA LEU A 73 -3.12 4.26 7.50
C LEU A 73 -4.11 5.18 8.20
N ILE A 74 -5.11 5.68 7.48
CA ILE A 74 -6.15 6.57 8.03
C ILE A 74 -6.87 5.91 9.20
N ILE A 75 -7.23 4.63 9.06
CA ILE A 75 -7.91 3.88 10.11
C ILE A 75 -7.00 3.69 11.33
N LYS A 76 -5.70 3.41 11.12
CA LYS A 76 -4.73 3.34 12.22
C LYS A 76 -4.66 4.66 12.98
N VAL A 77 -4.61 5.80 12.28
CA VAL A 77 -4.63 7.12 12.94
C VAL A 77 -5.95 7.37 13.64
N TYR A 78 -7.07 7.00 13.04
CA TYR A 78 -8.40 7.15 13.65
C TYR A 78 -8.49 6.42 14.99
N TYR A 79 -8.05 5.16 15.05
CA TYR A 79 -7.97 4.41 16.31
C TYR A 79 -6.98 5.04 17.30
N ALA A 80 -5.79 5.44 16.85
CA ALA A 80 -4.80 6.09 17.71
C ALA A 80 -5.28 7.44 18.27
N SER A 81 -6.12 8.16 17.53
CA SER A 81 -6.68 9.46 17.91
C SER A 81 -7.86 9.37 18.89
N ASN A 82 -8.18 8.17 19.38
CA ASN A 82 -9.38 7.90 20.18
C ASN A 82 -10.67 8.28 19.44
N TYR A 83 -10.80 7.84 18.18
CA TYR A 83 -12.02 7.94 17.37
C TYR A 83 -12.45 9.39 17.02
N ARG A 84 -11.51 10.32 16.83
CA ARG A 84 -11.84 11.70 16.44
C ARG A 84 -12.33 11.76 14.98
N LYS A 85 -13.64 11.99 14.80
CA LYS A 85 -14.30 12.05 13.48
C LYS A 85 -13.77 13.16 12.57
N ILE A 86 -13.47 14.34 13.10
CA ILE A 86 -12.96 15.49 12.32
C ILE A 86 -11.65 15.10 11.60
N LEU A 87 -10.75 14.42 12.32
CA LEU A 87 -9.50 13.95 11.77
C LEU A 87 -9.74 12.88 10.68
N LEU A 88 -10.68 11.96 10.90
CA LEU A 88 -11.03 10.94 9.91
C LEU A 88 -11.52 11.58 8.60
N PHE A 89 -12.47 12.51 8.65
CA PHE A 89 -13.00 13.16 7.45
C PHE A 89 -11.93 13.99 6.72
N GLY A 90 -11.10 14.74 7.45
CA GLY A 90 -10.00 15.50 6.84
C GLY A 90 -8.99 14.59 6.13
N LEU A 91 -8.65 13.45 6.74
CA LEU A 91 -7.73 12.49 6.11
C LEU A 91 -8.34 11.77 4.92
N LEU A 92 -9.65 11.43 4.96
CA LEU A 92 -10.35 10.84 3.82
C LEU A 92 -10.43 11.81 2.63
N ALA A 93 -10.70 13.10 2.89
CA ALA A 93 -10.66 14.13 1.86
C ALA A 93 -9.26 14.24 1.24
N LEU A 94 -8.21 14.25 2.07
CA LEU A 94 -6.83 14.29 1.57
C LEU A 94 -6.48 13.04 0.75
N GLN A 95 -6.89 11.85 1.18
CA GLN A 95 -6.69 10.61 0.42
C GLN A 95 -7.40 10.67 -0.94
N SER A 96 -8.62 11.23 -0.99
CA SER A 96 -9.34 11.37 -2.25
C SER A 96 -8.64 12.32 -3.22
N ALA A 97 -8.05 13.41 -2.71
CA ALA A 97 -7.26 14.34 -3.51
C ALA A 97 -5.99 13.67 -4.05
N VAL A 98 -5.27 12.90 -3.23
CA VAL A 98 -4.10 12.11 -3.66
C VAL A 98 -4.47 11.14 -4.76
N VAL A 99 -5.54 10.34 -4.58
CA VAL A 99 -6.02 9.40 -5.60
C VAL A 99 -6.39 10.13 -6.90
N ALA A 100 -7.04 11.29 -6.82
CA ALA A 100 -7.37 12.09 -8.00
C ALA A 100 -6.12 12.58 -8.74
N ILE A 101 -5.07 13.01 -8.02
CA ILE A 101 -3.79 13.41 -8.62
C ILE A 101 -3.14 12.22 -9.35
N HIS A 102 -3.17 11.01 -8.76
CA HIS A 102 -2.65 9.81 -9.42
C HIS A 102 -3.44 9.44 -10.67
N ILE A 103 -4.78 9.53 -10.62
CA ILE A 103 -5.63 9.29 -11.80
C ILE A 103 -5.25 10.29 -12.89
N TRP A 104 -5.12 11.58 -12.56
CA TRP A 104 -4.68 12.60 -13.52
C TRP A 104 -3.30 12.27 -14.11
N ALA A 105 -2.31 11.91 -13.29
CA ALA A 105 -0.98 11.55 -13.79
C ALA A 105 -1.01 10.34 -14.73
N MET A 106 -1.86 9.34 -14.45
CA MET A 106 -2.06 8.19 -15.33
C MET A 106 -2.69 8.55 -16.68
N THR A 107 -3.56 9.56 -16.72
CA THR A 107 -4.13 10.01 -18.01
C THR A 107 -3.09 10.65 -18.93
N GLN A 108 -1.94 11.07 -18.38
CA GLN A 108 -0.81 11.63 -19.13
C GLN A 108 0.22 10.56 -19.52
N ALA A 109 0.00 9.28 -19.21
CA ALA A 109 0.93 8.22 -19.53
C ALA A 109 0.72 7.72 -20.97
N GLU A 110 1.81 7.64 -21.73
CA GLU A 110 1.84 7.03 -23.06
C GLU A 110 2.21 5.55 -22.95
N HIS A 111 1.69 4.73 -23.86
CA HIS A 111 1.99 3.30 -23.90
C HIS A 111 2.42 2.89 -25.30
N TYR A 112 3.41 2.01 -25.38
CA TYR A 112 3.93 1.48 -26.64
C TYR A 112 4.28 0.00 -26.49
N ALA A 113 4.22 -0.70 -27.62
CA ALA A 113 4.75 -2.05 -27.71
C ALA A 113 6.22 -1.96 -28.10
N GLU A 114 7.10 -2.53 -27.30
CA GLU A 114 8.51 -2.62 -27.66
C GLU A 114 8.68 -3.65 -28.79
N SER A 115 9.30 -3.23 -29.89
CA SER A 115 9.37 -3.98 -31.14
C SER A 115 10.13 -5.31 -31.00
N ASP A 116 11.12 -5.36 -30.11
CA ASP A 116 12.01 -6.51 -29.96
C ASP A 116 11.45 -7.59 -29.02
N THR A 117 10.74 -7.18 -27.96
CA THR A 117 10.28 -8.08 -26.90
C THR A 117 8.79 -8.36 -26.95
N LYS A 118 8.03 -7.59 -27.75
CA LYS A 118 6.55 -7.52 -27.71
C LYS A 118 6.00 -7.23 -26.30
N LEU A 119 6.83 -6.75 -25.39
CA LEU A 119 6.41 -6.33 -24.06
C LEU A 119 5.77 -4.94 -24.16
N CYS A 120 4.73 -4.73 -23.37
CA CYS A 120 4.07 -3.44 -23.30
C CYS A 120 4.79 -2.59 -22.26
N GLN A 121 5.29 -1.44 -22.69
CA GLN A 121 5.90 -0.45 -21.82
C GLN A 121 5.02 0.79 -21.76
N PHE A 122 5.19 1.57 -20.70
CA PHE A 122 4.55 2.87 -20.57
C PHE A 122 5.60 3.91 -20.15
N ILE A 123 5.52 5.09 -20.75
CA ILE A 123 6.28 6.27 -20.36
C ILE A 123 5.31 7.21 -19.65
N GLN A 124 5.69 7.64 -18.45
CA GLN A 124 4.94 8.68 -17.75
C GLN A 124 5.53 10.05 -18.04
N GLU A 125 4.63 11.03 -18.20
CA GLU A 125 5.03 12.42 -18.29
C GLU A 125 5.63 12.88 -16.96
N LYS A 126 6.86 13.39 -17.03
CA LYS A 126 7.71 13.60 -15.84
C LYS A 126 7.07 14.51 -14.79
N ASN A 127 6.40 15.58 -15.23
CA ASN A 127 5.84 16.57 -14.31
C ASN A 127 4.63 16.00 -13.55
N SER A 128 3.68 15.39 -14.27
CA SER A 128 2.52 14.78 -13.62
C SER A 128 2.91 13.63 -12.70
N PHE A 129 3.90 12.81 -13.08
CA PHE A 129 4.43 11.77 -12.21
C PHE A 129 5.11 12.33 -10.95
N ALA A 130 5.93 13.38 -11.09
CA ALA A 130 6.58 14.03 -9.96
C ALA A 130 5.57 14.57 -8.94
N VAL A 131 4.51 15.22 -9.43
CA VAL A 131 3.43 15.75 -8.60
C VAL A 131 2.69 14.62 -7.87
N ALA A 132 2.41 13.50 -8.56
CA ALA A 132 1.80 12.33 -7.93
C ALA A 132 2.69 11.75 -6.81
N MET A 133 3.98 11.54 -7.07
CA MET A 133 4.92 11.02 -6.06
C MET A 133 5.10 11.99 -4.88
N ALA A 134 5.15 13.29 -5.15
CA ALA A 134 5.23 14.31 -4.11
C ALA A 134 3.96 14.33 -3.24
N SER A 135 2.78 14.18 -3.85
CA SER A 135 1.52 14.12 -3.11
C SER A 135 1.44 12.90 -2.19
N ASP A 136 1.92 11.73 -2.65
CA ASP A 136 2.04 10.51 -1.84
C ASP A 136 3.01 10.70 -0.67
N LEU A 137 4.16 11.34 -0.92
CA LEU A 137 5.15 11.60 0.11
C LEU A 137 4.59 12.51 1.20
N VAL A 138 3.92 13.60 0.81
CA VAL A 138 3.30 14.55 1.74
C VAL A 138 2.20 13.86 2.54
N PHE A 139 1.33 13.09 1.89
CA PHE A 139 0.27 12.34 2.55
C PHE A 139 0.83 11.33 3.56
N ASN A 140 1.74 10.46 3.14
CA ASN A 140 2.33 9.43 3.99
C ASN A 140 3.09 10.04 5.18
N SER A 141 3.80 11.15 4.95
CA SER A 141 4.51 11.86 6.02
C SER A 141 3.56 12.48 7.03
N LEU A 142 2.50 13.15 6.58
CA LEU A 142 1.50 13.76 7.44
C LEU A 142 0.77 12.69 8.28
N VAL A 143 0.28 11.63 7.64
CA VAL A 143 -0.49 10.58 8.31
C VAL A 143 0.36 9.80 9.30
N THR A 144 1.62 9.52 8.98
CA THR A 144 2.55 8.91 9.93
C THR A 144 2.89 9.85 11.08
N PHE A 145 3.15 11.13 10.81
CA PHE A 145 3.41 12.09 11.88
C PHE A 145 2.22 12.14 12.85
N LEU A 146 0.99 12.20 12.33
CA LEU A 146 -0.22 12.14 13.14
C LEU A 146 -0.32 10.82 13.92
N PHE A 147 -0.06 9.68 13.29
CA PHE A 147 -0.05 8.37 13.96
C PHE A 147 0.93 8.35 15.13
N LEU A 148 2.20 8.67 14.86
CA LEU A 148 3.29 8.64 15.85
C LEU A 148 3.03 9.62 16.98
N HIS A 149 2.58 10.84 16.67
CA HIS A 149 2.26 11.84 17.69
C HIS A 149 1.13 11.36 18.62
N GLN A 150 0.06 10.74 18.08
CA GLN A 150 -1.03 10.22 18.91
C GLN A 150 -0.59 9.02 19.77
N ILE A 151 0.16 8.08 19.20
CA ILE A 151 0.70 6.93 19.94
C ILE A 151 1.70 7.36 21.00
N TYR A 152 2.57 8.33 20.70
CA TYR A 152 3.50 8.90 21.67
C TYR A 152 2.76 9.51 22.85
N ARG A 153 1.74 10.35 22.60
CA ARG A 153 0.87 10.89 23.66
C ARG A 153 0.19 9.79 24.49
N ALA A 154 -0.26 8.71 23.86
CA ALA A 154 -0.84 7.58 24.58
C ALA A 154 0.20 6.84 25.44
N SER A 155 1.42 6.65 24.93
CA SER A 155 2.52 5.99 25.65
C SER A 155 2.98 6.75 26.90
N LEU A 156 2.90 8.08 26.88
CA LEU A 156 3.20 8.91 28.05
C LEU A 156 2.18 8.71 29.17
N ARG A 157 0.92 8.40 28.82
CA ARG A 157 -0.16 8.14 29.79
C ARG A 157 -0.14 6.71 30.32
N VAL A 158 0.22 5.75 29.48
CA VAL A 158 0.20 4.32 29.81
C VAL A 158 1.54 3.70 29.45
N ARG A 159 2.36 3.40 30.47
CA ARG A 159 3.65 2.71 30.31
C ARG A 159 3.41 1.22 30.00
N SER A 160 3.16 0.91 28.74
CA SER A 160 3.03 -0.46 28.25
C SER A 160 3.99 -0.73 27.09
N SER A 161 4.65 -1.90 27.12
CA SER A 161 5.53 -2.39 26.05
C SER A 161 4.80 -2.57 24.70
N LEU A 162 3.46 -2.59 24.71
CA LEU A 162 2.63 -2.62 23.52
C LEU A 162 2.81 -1.35 22.67
N TYR A 163 2.91 -0.18 23.29
CA TYR A 163 3.06 1.08 22.56
C TYR A 163 4.41 1.17 21.84
N THR A 164 5.50 0.70 22.47
CA THR A 164 6.83 0.64 21.85
C THR A 164 6.83 -0.22 20.59
N ILE A 165 6.13 -1.36 20.62
CA ILE A 165 5.99 -2.23 19.44
C ILE A 165 5.17 -1.54 18.35
N LEU A 166 4.08 -0.87 18.72
CA LEU A 166 3.23 -0.15 17.76
C LEU A 166 3.98 1.01 17.08
N ILE A 167 4.80 1.74 17.83
CA ILE A 167 5.67 2.81 17.29
C ILE A 167 6.64 2.20 16.28
N ARG A 168 7.37 1.14 16.65
CA ARG A 168 8.34 0.50 15.75
C ARG A 168 7.67 -0.02 14.48
N ASP A 169 6.57 -0.75 14.61
CA ASP A 169 5.88 -1.34 13.47
C ASP A 169 5.25 -0.25 12.58
N GLY A 170 4.82 0.88 13.17
CA GLY A 170 4.38 2.07 12.44
C GLY A 170 5.51 2.78 11.69
N MET A 171 6.68 2.93 12.32
CA MET A 171 7.87 3.51 11.67
C MET A 171 8.34 2.64 10.50
N VAL A 172 8.45 1.33 10.69
CA VAL A 172 8.86 0.40 9.60
C VAL A 172 7.89 0.49 8.42
N PHE A 173 6.59 0.52 8.70
CA PHE A 173 5.58 0.68 7.66
C PHE A 173 5.73 2.02 6.92
N TRP A 174 5.94 3.12 7.64
CA TRP A 174 6.16 4.43 7.02
C TRP A 174 7.42 4.47 6.17
N ILE A 175 8.54 3.95 6.66
CA ILE A 175 9.81 3.87 5.91
C ILE A 175 9.54 3.17 4.58
N LEU A 176 8.85 2.02 4.60
CA LEU A 176 8.49 1.29 3.39
C LEU A 176 7.57 2.11 2.47
N THR A 177 6.53 2.76 3.00
CA THR A 177 5.57 3.48 2.15
C THR A 177 6.03 4.85 1.68
N ALA A 178 6.99 5.49 2.35
CA ALA A 178 7.49 6.83 2.03
C ALA A 178 8.79 6.81 1.21
N ILE A 179 9.71 5.89 1.49
CA ILE A 179 10.97 5.79 0.74
C ILE A 179 10.74 5.22 -0.66
N PHE A 180 9.86 4.23 -0.80
CA PHE A 180 9.62 3.62 -2.11
C PHE A 180 9.14 4.62 -3.18
N PRO A 181 8.15 5.50 -2.93
CA PRO A 181 7.77 6.54 -3.89
C PRO A 181 8.94 7.46 -4.28
N ILE A 182 9.84 7.79 -3.34
CA ILE A 182 11.04 8.58 -3.63
C ILE A 182 11.98 7.81 -4.56
N VAL A 183 12.22 6.53 -4.29
CA VAL A 183 13.07 5.67 -5.14
C VAL A 183 12.46 5.55 -6.54
N ILE A 184 11.15 5.32 -6.65
CA ILE A 184 10.46 5.25 -7.94
C ILE A 184 10.57 6.60 -8.68
N ALA A 185 10.37 7.72 -7.97
CA ALA A 185 10.54 9.06 -8.53
C ALA A 185 11.96 9.24 -9.09
N ILE A 186 13.00 9.01 -8.29
CA ILE A 186 14.40 9.16 -8.73
C ILE A 186 14.69 8.29 -9.95
N VAL A 187 14.27 7.02 -9.93
CA VAL A 187 14.52 6.09 -11.04
C VAL A 187 13.76 6.51 -12.30
N SER A 188 12.58 7.12 -12.20
CA SER A 188 11.84 7.63 -13.36
C SER A 188 12.55 8.77 -14.09
N PHE A 189 13.45 9.49 -13.41
CA PHE A 189 14.24 10.57 -14.01
C PHE A 189 15.56 10.12 -14.63
N LEU A 190 15.98 8.87 -14.37
CA LEU A 190 17.17 8.30 -14.99
C LEU A 190 16.87 7.89 -16.42
N GLU A 191 17.78 8.21 -17.34
CA GLU A 191 17.61 8.04 -18.80
C GLU A 191 17.31 6.59 -19.21
N HIS A 192 17.77 5.60 -18.45
CA HIS A 192 17.49 4.17 -18.67
C HIS A 192 16.65 3.54 -17.55
N GLY A 193 16.18 4.34 -16.59
CA GLY A 193 15.47 3.87 -15.40
C GLY A 193 14.02 3.45 -15.67
N TYR A 194 13.42 3.87 -16.78
CA TYR A 194 12.04 3.54 -17.12
C TYR A 194 11.81 2.02 -17.28
N ASN A 195 12.82 1.27 -17.71
CA ASN A 195 12.78 -0.20 -17.80
C ASN A 195 12.63 -0.87 -16.42
N LEU A 196 13.05 -0.20 -15.35
CA LEU A 196 12.94 -0.70 -13.98
C LEU A 196 11.64 -0.27 -13.30
N LEU A 197 10.89 0.69 -13.85
CA LEU A 197 9.66 1.20 -13.22
C LEU A 197 8.62 0.11 -12.98
N PRO A 198 8.28 -0.78 -13.94
CA PRO A 198 7.31 -1.84 -13.69
C PRO A 198 7.74 -2.77 -12.56
N VAL A 199 9.04 -3.08 -12.48
CA VAL A 199 9.61 -3.92 -11.42
C VAL A 199 9.51 -3.24 -10.06
N LEU A 200 9.86 -1.95 -9.99
CA LEU A 200 9.80 -1.17 -8.75
C LEU A 200 8.37 -1.00 -8.25
N PHE A 201 7.40 -0.77 -9.14
CA PHE A 201 5.98 -0.75 -8.79
C PHE A 201 5.51 -2.09 -8.24
N VAL A 202 5.88 -3.21 -8.89
CA VAL A 202 5.55 -4.56 -8.38
C VAL A 202 6.17 -4.79 -7.00
N LEU A 203 7.43 -4.38 -6.80
CA LEU A 203 8.09 -4.47 -5.49
C LEU A 203 7.38 -3.61 -4.44
N TYR A 204 6.92 -2.41 -4.79
CA TYR A 204 6.13 -1.55 -3.90
C TYR A 204 4.81 -2.21 -3.51
N ILE A 205 4.07 -2.76 -4.47
CA ILE A 205 2.79 -3.44 -4.26
C ILE A 205 2.96 -4.67 -3.36
N VAL A 206 3.97 -5.50 -3.65
CA VAL A 206 4.25 -6.74 -2.92
C VAL A 206 4.77 -6.43 -1.50
N SER A 207 5.65 -5.45 -1.34
CA SER A 207 6.18 -5.09 -0.02
C SER A 207 5.10 -4.50 0.88
N GLY A 208 4.22 -3.64 0.36
CA GLY A 208 3.09 -3.07 1.09
C GLY A 208 2.12 -4.14 1.60
N SER A 209 1.67 -5.03 0.73
CA SER A 209 0.76 -6.13 1.10
C SER A 209 1.39 -7.11 2.10
N THR A 210 2.67 -7.41 1.95
CA THR A 210 3.41 -8.32 2.83
C THR A 210 3.63 -7.70 4.20
N ALA A 211 4.01 -6.42 4.28
CA ALA A 211 4.21 -5.71 5.54
C ALA A 211 2.92 -5.69 6.39
N ILE A 212 1.77 -5.42 5.74
CA ILE A 212 0.47 -5.43 6.40
C ILE A 212 0.08 -6.83 6.86
N THR A 213 0.24 -7.83 6.00
CA THR A 213 -0.09 -9.22 6.32
C THR A 213 0.77 -9.72 7.49
N TRP A 214 2.05 -9.35 7.50
CA TRP A 214 2.98 -9.66 8.58
C TRP A 214 2.58 -9.01 9.92
N GLN A 215 2.14 -7.74 9.89
CA GLN A 215 1.61 -7.07 11.09
C GLN A 215 0.38 -7.78 11.66
N ILE A 216 -0.55 -8.21 10.80
CA ILE A 216 -1.73 -8.97 11.23
C ILE A 216 -1.35 -10.31 11.84
N PHE A 217 -0.46 -11.05 11.18
CA PHE A 217 0.07 -12.33 11.67
C PHE A 217 0.66 -12.20 13.08
N ARG A 218 1.51 -11.18 13.28
CA ARG A 218 2.20 -10.95 14.55
C ARG A 218 1.22 -10.60 15.68
N ASN A 219 0.25 -9.73 15.40
CA ASN A 219 -0.77 -9.34 16.37
C ASN A 219 -1.66 -10.52 16.76
N ALA A 220 -2.06 -11.36 15.79
CA ALA A 220 -2.86 -12.54 16.06
C ALA A 220 -2.12 -13.61 16.88
N ARG A 221 -0.81 -13.79 16.67
CA ARG A 221 0.02 -14.72 17.47
C ARG A 221 0.13 -14.25 18.92
N LYS A 222 0.27 -12.94 19.16
CA LYS A 222 0.38 -12.36 20.50
C LYS A 222 -0.94 -12.47 21.29
N ASN A 223 -2.09 -12.27 20.63
CA ASN A 223 -3.41 -12.43 21.26
C ASN A 223 -3.77 -13.89 21.61
N ARG A 224 -3.03 -14.88 21.09
CA ARG A 224 -3.17 -16.29 21.48
C ARG A 224 -2.29 -16.71 22.65
N GLN A 225 -1.36 -15.86 23.09
CA GLN A 225 -0.50 -16.12 24.24
C GLN A 225 -1.02 -15.72 25.66
N PRO A 226 -2.23 -15.15 25.88
CA PRO A 226 -2.68 -14.88 27.24
C PRO A 226 -3.35 -16.11 27.86
N ALA A 227 -2.56 -17.10 28.29
CA ALA A 227 -3.03 -18.19 29.17
C ALA A 227 -1.93 -18.97 29.89
N LEU A 228 -0.66 -18.91 29.45
CA LEU A 228 0.43 -19.75 29.99
C LEU A 228 1.42 -19.02 30.91
N SER A 229 1.12 -17.77 31.29
CA SER A 229 1.98 -16.99 32.18
C SER A 229 1.15 -16.26 33.25
N LYS A 230 0.49 -17.04 34.10
CA LYS A 230 0.25 -16.64 35.48
C LYS A 230 0.78 -17.78 36.35
N PRO A 231 1.94 -17.64 37.00
CA PRO A 231 2.22 -18.39 38.21
C PRO A 231 1.22 -17.98 39.31
#